data_AF-A0A2D8ATQ7-F1
#
_entry.id   AF-A0A2D8ATQ7-F1
#
_cell.length_a   1.000
_cell.length_b   1.000
_cell.length_c   1.000
_cell.angle_alpha   90.00
_cell.angle_beta   90.00
_cell.angle_gamma   90.00
#
_symmetry.space_group_name_H-M   'P 1'
#
loop_
_entity.id
_entity.type
_entity.pdbx_description
1 polymer ?
#
loop_
_entity_poly.entity_id
_entity_poly.type
_entity_poly.pdbx_seq_one_letter_code
_entity_poly.pdbx_strand_id
1 'polypeptide(L)'
;MGLENRILNNIDIKFAQADKPKPDCWFEFGTLWADVSNKGDVDRIKQAVLDKVNADCDVQVSKLHATDREPWDQYAFDIVDKIRG
;
A
#
# COMPACT_ATOMS: atom_id res chain seq x y z
N MET A 1 -0.84 -13.62 -11.41
CA MET A 1 -0.76 -12.59 -10.36
C MET A 1 -1.90 -12.81 -9.36
N GLY A 2 -1.70 -13.67 -8.35
CA GLY A 2 -2.76 -14.07 -7.41
C GLY A 2 -2.77 -13.24 -6.12
N LEU A 3 -1.59 -12.95 -5.57
CA LEU A 3 -1.43 -12.16 -4.35
C LEU A 3 -1.74 -10.68 -4.58
N GLU A 4 -1.20 -10.09 -5.65
CA GLU A 4 -1.37 -8.67 -6.00
C GLU A 4 -2.85 -8.30 -6.13
N ASN A 5 -3.62 -9.08 -6.90
CA ASN A 5 -5.06 -8.87 -7.04
C ASN A 5 -5.81 -9.02 -5.71
N ARG A 6 -5.40 -9.95 -4.83
CA ARG A 6 -6.01 -10.11 -3.50
C ARG A 6 -5.72 -8.93 -2.59
N ILE A 7 -4.54 -8.33 -2.71
CA ILE A 7 -4.16 -7.12 -1.98
C ILE A 7 -4.97 -5.92 -2.49
N LEU A 8 -5.02 -5.68 -3.80
CA LEU A 8 -5.79 -4.58 -4.38
C LEU A 8 -7.28 -4.67 -4.01
N ASN A 9 -7.88 -5.87 -4.14
CA ASN A 9 -9.27 -6.09 -3.71
C ASN A 9 -9.48 -5.82 -2.21
N ASN A 10 -8.49 -6.13 -1.37
CA ASN A 10 -8.60 -5.88 0.07
C ASN A 10 -8.49 -4.39 0.40
N ILE A 11 -7.68 -3.63 -0.35
CA ILE A 11 -7.61 -2.18 -0.25
C ILE A 11 -8.97 -1.60 -0.57
N ASP A 12 -9.60 -1.99 -1.69
CA ASP A 12 -10.96 -1.58 -2.05
C ASP A 12 -11.97 -1.83 -0.90
N ILE A 13 -11.96 -3.04 -0.32
CA ILE A 13 -12.83 -3.38 0.81
C ILE A 13 -12.58 -2.46 2.02
N LYS A 14 -11.32 -2.21 2.39
CA LYS A 14 -10.98 -1.39 3.56
C LYS A 14 -11.36 0.08 3.40
N PHE A 15 -11.26 0.62 2.18
CA PHE A 15 -11.68 1.99 1.88
C PHE A 15 -13.21 2.11 1.81
N ALA A 16 -13.90 1.13 1.20
CA ALA A 16 -15.35 1.06 1.22
C ALA A 16 -15.92 0.95 2.65
N GLN A 17 -15.33 0.12 3.51
CA GLN A 17 -15.71 0.00 4.92
C GLN A 17 -15.49 1.29 5.73
N ALA A 18 -14.56 2.15 5.29
CA ALA A 18 -14.27 3.42 5.91
C ALA A 18 -15.08 4.59 5.32
N ASP A 19 -16.00 4.31 4.38
CA ASP A 19 -16.75 5.32 3.61
C ASP A 19 -15.82 6.38 2.98
N LYS A 20 -14.67 5.93 2.46
CA LYS A 20 -13.64 6.78 1.87
C LYS A 20 -13.38 6.45 0.41
N PRO A 21 -13.06 7.45 -0.43
CA PRO A 21 -12.55 7.20 -1.76
C PRO A 21 -11.21 6.47 -1.67
N LYS A 22 -11.05 5.42 -2.47
CA LYS A 22 -9.77 4.71 -2.59
C LYS A 22 -8.78 5.58 -3.38
N PRO A 23 -7.52 5.72 -2.93
CA PRO A 23 -6.46 6.30 -3.73
C PRO A 23 -6.12 5.43 -4.95
N ASP A 24 -5.40 6.00 -5.91
CA ASP A 24 -4.83 5.20 -6.99
C ASP A 24 -3.78 4.24 -6.40
N CYS A 25 -3.87 2.95 -6.74
CA CYS A 25 -3.02 1.90 -6.20
C CYS A 25 -2.74 0.86 -7.29
N TRP A 26 -1.46 0.56 -7.53
CA TRP A 26 -1.05 -0.41 -8.55
C TRP A 26 0.20 -1.17 -8.11
N PHE A 27 0.39 -2.36 -8.67
CA PHE A 27 1.64 -3.10 -8.50
C PHE A 27 2.56 -2.84 -9.69
N GLU A 28 3.83 -2.57 -9.42
CA GLU A 28 4.88 -2.49 -10.42
C GLU A 28 6.14 -3.17 -9.91
N PHE A 29 6.69 -4.11 -10.68
CA PHE A 29 7.89 -4.88 -10.34
C PHE A 29 7.90 -5.53 -8.93
N GLY A 30 6.72 -5.85 -8.38
CA GLY A 30 6.57 -6.45 -7.04
C GLY A 30 6.38 -5.46 -5.89
N THR A 31 6.44 -4.16 -6.17
CA THR A 31 6.16 -3.08 -5.21
C THR A 31 4.73 -2.58 -5.42
N LEU A 32 4.00 -2.37 -4.32
CA LEU A 32 2.70 -1.69 -4.37
C LEU A 32 2.96 -0.18 -4.27
N TRP A 33 2.46 0.55 -5.26
CA TRP A 33 2.47 2.00 -5.31
C TRP A 33 1.10 2.56 -4.95
N ALA A 34 1.07 3.73 -4.32
CA ALA A 34 -0.16 4.48 -4.12
C ALA A 34 0.04 5.99 -4.06
N ASP A 35 -0.90 6.71 -4.67
CA ASP A 35 -0.96 8.17 -4.67
C ASP A 35 -1.83 8.64 -3.48
N VAL A 36 -1.18 9.03 -2.38
CA VAL A 36 -1.88 9.26 -1.11
C VAL A 36 -1.50 10.60 -0.50
N SER A 37 -2.49 11.43 -0.19
CA SER A 37 -2.25 12.77 0.38
C SER A 37 -2.19 12.80 1.91
N ASN A 38 -2.57 11.73 2.60
CA ASN A 38 -2.63 11.71 4.07
C ASN A 38 -2.13 10.40 4.69
N LYS A 39 -1.56 10.51 5.89
CA LYS A 39 -0.97 9.38 6.61
C LYS A 39 -2.00 8.31 7.01
N GLY A 40 -3.24 8.69 7.29
CA GLY A 40 -4.28 7.73 7.69
C GLY A 40 -4.66 6.73 6.60
N ASP A 41 -4.55 7.15 5.33
CA ASP A 41 -4.79 6.28 4.19
C ASP A 41 -3.57 5.41 3.87
N VAL A 42 -2.35 5.91 4.11
CA VAL A 42 -1.11 5.11 4.08
C VAL A 42 -1.19 3.97 5.09
N ASP A 43 -1.56 4.26 6.34
CA ASP A 43 -1.73 3.23 7.38
C ASP A 43 -2.81 2.20 7.01
N ARG A 44 -3.90 2.65 6.36
CA ARG A 44 -4.98 1.75 5.90
C ARG A 44 -4.52 0.82 4.78
N ILE A 45 -3.76 1.33 3.81
CA ILE A 45 -3.15 0.50 2.76
C ILE A 45 -2.16 -0.48 3.38
N LYS A 46 -1.29 -0.03 4.29
CA LYS A 46 -0.35 -0.90 5.01
C LYS A 46 -1.09 -2.07 5.69
N GLN A 47 -2.16 -1.80 6.42
CA GLN A 47 -2.97 -2.85 7.05
C GLN A 47 -3.63 -3.77 6.02
N ALA A 48 -4.13 -3.23 4.90
CA ALA A 48 -4.73 -4.04 3.85
C ALA A 48 -3.74 -5.02 3.21
N VAL A 49 -2.46 -4.64 3.08
CA VAL A 49 -1.38 -5.52 2.63
C VAL A 49 -1.06 -6.56 3.69
N LEU A 50 -0.87 -6.14 4.95
CA LEU A 50 -0.56 -7.02 6.08
C LEU A 50 -1.60 -8.13 6.26
N ASP A 51 -2.89 -7.84 6.06
CA ASP A 51 -3.99 -8.80 6.13
C ASP A 51 -3.93 -9.92 5.06
N LYS A 52 -3.07 -9.78 4.04
CA LYS A 52 -2.96 -10.73 2.91
C LYS A 52 -1.61 -11.43 2.80
N VAL A 53 -0.61 -10.97 3.54
CA VAL A 53 0.72 -11.59 3.58
C VAL A 53 0.85 -12.53 4.78
N ASN A 54 1.95 -13.30 4.83
CA ASN A 54 2.21 -14.17 5.97
C ASN A 54 2.47 -13.34 7.24
N ALA A 55 2.19 -13.90 8.41
CA ALA A 55 2.44 -13.29 9.71
C ALA A 55 3.94 -13.00 9.95
N ASP A 56 4.84 -13.76 9.30
CA ASP A 56 6.29 -13.52 9.29
C ASP A 56 6.71 -12.34 8.38
N CYS A 57 5.80 -11.73 7.62
CA CYS A 57 6.10 -10.57 6.76
C CYS A 57 5.71 -9.24 7.44
N ASP A 58 6.43 -8.17 7.09
CA ASP A 58 6.07 -6.78 7.36
C ASP A 58 5.94 -6.01 6.04
N VAL A 59 5.54 -4.75 6.13
CA VAL A 59 5.44 -3.83 5.01
C VAL A 59 6.27 -2.59 5.34
N GLN A 60 7.35 -2.41 4.60
CA GLN A 60 8.14 -1.20 4.61
C GLN A 60 7.45 -0.15 3.75
N VAL A 61 7.31 1.07 4.27
CA VAL A 61 6.66 2.18 3.57
C VAL A 61 7.70 3.24 3.28
N SER A 62 7.87 3.57 2.01
CA SER A 62 8.76 4.64 1.54
C SER A 62 7.92 5.77 0.94
N LYS A 63 8.27 7.02 1.27
CA LYS A 63 7.61 8.20 0.71
C LYS A 63 8.48 8.78 -0.39
N LEU A 64 7.92 8.93 -1.58
CA LEU A 64 8.49 9.69 -2.68
C LEU A 64 7.79 11.04 -2.71
N HIS A 65 8.57 12.09 -2.50
CA HIS A 65 8.06 13.45 -2.52
C HIS A 65 7.70 13.88 -3.94
N ALA A 66 6.68 14.72 -4.03
CA ALA A 66 6.30 15.37 -5.28
C ALA A 66 7.52 15.96 -6.01
N THR A 67 7.56 15.73 -7.32
CA THR A 67 8.59 16.27 -8.22
C THR A 67 7.97 17.27 -9.19
N ASP A 68 8.79 18.00 -9.95
CA ASP A 68 8.29 18.94 -10.98
C ASP A 68 7.42 18.25 -12.06
N ARG A 69 7.57 16.93 -12.24
CA ARG A 69 6.78 16.15 -13.20
C ARG A 69 5.55 15.50 -12.58
N GLU A 70 5.63 15.14 -11.32
CA GLU A 70 4.57 14.47 -10.57
C GLU A 70 4.30 15.30 -9.30
N PRO A 71 3.39 16.30 -9.36
CA PRO A 71 3.12 17.23 -8.26
C PRO A 71 2.28 16.60 -7.12
N TRP A 72 2.45 15.30 -6.86
CA TRP A 72 1.81 14.58 -5.77
C TRP A 72 2.81 13.67 -5.06
N ASP A 73 2.59 13.45 -3.76
CA ASP A 73 3.37 12.48 -2.99
C ASP A 73 2.93 11.06 -3.39
N GLN A 74 3.91 10.19 -3.65
CA GLN A 74 3.68 8.76 -3.88
C GLN A 74 4.26 7.95 -2.73
N TYR A 75 3.63 6.82 -2.45
CA TYR A 75 4.09 5.88 -1.43
C TYR A 75 4.33 4.52 -2.05
N ALA A 76 5.50 3.95 -1.75
CA ALA A 76 5.85 2.57 -2.07
C ALA A 76 5.67 1.70 -0.83
N PHE A 77 5.05 0.54 -1.00
CA PHE A 77 4.80 -0.46 0.03
C PHE A 77 5.48 -1.77 -0.37
N ASP A 78 6.61 -2.04 0.26
CA ASP A 78 7.43 -3.22 -0.01
C ASP A 78 7.19 -4.29 1.06
N ILE A 79 6.85 -5.50 0.62
CA ILE A 79 6.66 -6.64 1.53
C ILE A 79 8.05 -7.19 1.87
N VAL A 80 8.40 -7.15 3.15
CA VAL A 80 9.70 -7.59 3.68
C VAL A 80 9.52 -8.71 4.69
N ASP A 81 10.54 -9.53 4.88
CA ASP A 81 10.56 -10.49 5.98
C ASP A 81 10.73 -9.74 7.31
N LYS A 82 9.96 -10.11 8.35
CA LYS A 82 10.22 -9.61 9.69
C LYS A 82 11.57 -10.18 10.11
N ILE A 83 12.55 -9.30 10.30
CA ILE A 83 13.85 -9.70 10.83
C ILE A 83 13.59 -10.48 12.13
N ARG A 84 13.80 -11.79 12.07
CA ARG A 84 13.78 -12.68 13.23
C ARG A 84 15.01 -12.32 14.06
N GLY A 85 14.81 -11.40 15.01
CA GLY A 85 15.77 -11.16 16.09
C GLY A 85 15.91 -12.37 17.01
#